data_AF-A0A6V8MD35-F1
#
_entry.id   AF-A0A6V8MD35-F1
#
_cell.length_a   1.000
_cell.length_b   1.000
_cell.length_c   1.000
_cell.angle_alpha   90.00
_cell.angle_beta   90.00
_cell.angle_gamma   90.00
#
_symmetry.space_group_name_H-M   'P 1'
#
loop_
_entity.id
_entity.type
_entity.pdbx_description
1 polymer ?
#
loop_
_entity_poly.entity_id
_entity_poly.type
_entity_poly.pdbx_seq_one_letter_code
_entity_poly.pdbx_strand_id
1 'polypeptide(L)'
;MKRIFVVMLLLWGFATLGAQAAFYTWVDAQGVTHFTDNPEHIPAKYRPHAKELDIADEPAATKGAPPARPVMRPLQAAPAPGGQPSSYAGKPAGWWRDSFAMLRGELKALESGLAEKQNKLAELRRKRIIYTRVQDRLAVNSMQAEVSADELRIAELQKQLADLDRQATQAGVPSELRQ
;
A
#
# COMPACT_ATOMS: atom_id res chain seq x y z
N MET A 1 21.74 -39.74 24.38
CA MET A 1 22.29 -38.55 23.70
C MET A 1 21.94 -38.45 22.21
N LYS A 2 21.99 -39.53 21.42
CA LYS A 2 21.65 -39.50 19.97
C LYS A 2 20.21 -39.04 19.63
N ARG A 3 19.21 -39.36 20.47
CA ARG A 3 17.81 -38.97 20.24
C ARG A 3 17.53 -37.48 20.44
N ILE A 4 18.26 -36.84 21.37
CA ILE A 4 18.17 -35.38 21.60
C ILE A 4 18.79 -34.63 20.42
N PHE A 5 19.88 -35.16 19.86
CA PHE A 5 20.51 -34.60 18.66
C PHE A 5 19.58 -34.65 17.44
N VAL A 6 18.80 -35.73 17.27
CA VAL A 6 17.82 -35.84 16.17
C VAL A 6 16.67 -34.84 16.34
N VAL A 7 16.17 -34.63 17.56
CA VAL A 7 15.11 -33.64 17.82
C VAL A 7 15.60 -32.20 17.61
N MET A 8 16.84 -31.91 18.00
CA MET A 8 17.44 -30.60 17.82
C MET A 8 17.74 -30.30 16.33
N LEU A 9 18.09 -31.33 15.55
CA LEU A 9 18.28 -31.22 14.10
C LEU A 9 16.95 -31.03 13.35
N LEU A 10 15.85 -31.61 13.85
CA LEU A 10 14.51 -31.47 13.28
C LEU A 10 13.89 -30.09 13.56
N LEU A 11 14.19 -29.49 14.71
CA LEU A 11 13.76 -28.12 15.08
C LEU A 11 14.47 -27.03 14.27
N TRP A 12 15.67 -27.30 13.74
CA TRP A 12 16.41 -26.33 12.93
C TRP A 12 15.99 -26.30 11.46
N GLY A 13 15.32 -27.35 10.97
CA GLY A 13 14.90 -27.46 9.57
C GLY A 13 13.65 -26.66 9.18
N PHE A 14 12.92 -26.07 10.14
CA PHE A 14 11.63 -25.41 9.88
C PHE A 14 11.70 -23.87 9.76
N ALA A 15 12.88 -23.25 9.90
CA ALA A 15 12.99 -21.79 10.06
C ALA A 15 13.22 -20.98 8.78
N THR A 16 13.06 -21.56 7.57
CA THR A 16 13.33 -20.84 6.30
C THR A 16 12.16 -20.88 5.32
N LEU A 17 10.92 -20.75 5.80
CA LEU A 17 9.83 -20.33 4.93
C LEU A 17 9.92 -18.81 4.78
N GLY A 18 10.76 -18.37 3.84
CA GLY A 18 10.75 -16.99 3.38
C GLY A 18 9.37 -16.67 2.82
N ALA A 19 8.64 -15.78 3.50
CA ALA A 19 7.45 -15.17 2.93
C ALA A 19 7.92 -14.22 1.82
N GLN A 20 7.95 -14.72 0.59
CA GLN A 20 8.17 -13.88 -0.58
C GLN A 20 6.90 -13.04 -0.75
N ALA A 21 6.96 -11.78 -0.32
CA ALA A 21 5.92 -10.81 -0.58
C ALA A 21 6.12 -10.26 -2.00
N ALA A 22 5.52 -10.95 -2.97
CA ALA A 22 5.48 -10.50 -4.35
C ALA A 22 4.49 -9.34 -4.48
N PHE A 23 4.99 -8.15 -4.81
CA PHE A 23 4.14 -7.01 -5.11
C PHE A 23 3.83 -6.98 -6.60
N TYR A 24 2.57 -6.81 -6.96
CA TYR A 24 2.14 -6.71 -8.35
C TYR A 24 1.74 -5.28 -8.68
N THR A 25 2.11 -4.82 -9.87
CA THR A 25 1.66 -3.54 -10.40
C THR A 25 1.03 -3.67 -11.77
N TRP A 26 -0.04 -2.92 -12.04
CA TRP A 26 -0.64 -2.84 -13.37
C TRP A 26 -1.11 -1.42 -13.67
N VAL A 27 -1.17 -1.07 -14.95
CA VAL A 27 -1.71 0.21 -15.42
C VAL A 27 -3.11 -0.03 -15.99
N ASP A 28 -4.08 0.74 -15.54
CA ASP A 28 -5.46 0.64 -16.04
C ASP A 28 -5.68 1.38 -17.38
N ALA A 29 -6.92 1.35 -17.88
CA ALA A 29 -7.26 1.98 -19.17
C ALA A 29 -7.21 3.52 -19.10
N GLN A 30 -7.15 4.08 -17.90
CA GLN A 30 -7.08 5.50 -17.61
C GLN A 30 -5.63 5.95 -17.37
N GLY A 31 -4.66 5.01 -17.44
CA GLY A 31 -3.24 5.29 -17.22
C GLY A 31 -2.84 5.32 -15.75
N VAL A 32 -3.72 4.93 -14.82
CA VAL A 32 -3.44 4.90 -13.37
C VAL A 32 -2.71 3.60 -13.03
N THR A 33 -1.60 3.72 -12.30
CA THR A 33 -0.81 2.57 -11.86
C THR A 33 -1.29 2.10 -10.49
N HIS A 34 -1.76 0.86 -10.42
CA HIS A 34 -2.24 0.22 -9.21
C HIS A 34 -1.19 -0.75 -8.67
N PHE A 35 -1.23 -1.01 -7.36
CA PHE A 35 -0.35 -1.95 -6.66
C PHE A 35 -1.16 -2.87 -5.77
N THR A 36 -0.78 -4.13 -5.70
CA THR A 36 -1.40 -5.13 -4.81
C THR A 36 -0.36 -6.13 -4.34
N ASP A 37 -0.50 -6.59 -3.11
CA ASP A 37 0.23 -7.73 -2.54
C ASP A 37 -0.47 -9.08 -2.86
N ASN A 38 -1.69 -9.02 -3.38
CA ASN A 38 -2.47 -10.20 -3.77
C ASN A 38 -2.83 -10.16 -5.27
N PRO A 39 -2.38 -11.15 -6.07
CA PRO A 39 -2.68 -11.20 -7.51
C PRO A 39 -4.17 -11.37 -7.82
N GLU A 40 -4.97 -11.88 -6.87
CA GLU A 40 -6.43 -12.01 -7.00
C GLU A 40 -7.11 -10.63 -7.18
N HIS A 41 -6.57 -9.60 -6.53
CA HIS A 41 -7.13 -8.23 -6.55
C HIS A 41 -6.86 -7.50 -7.87
N ILE A 42 -6.02 -8.06 -8.76
CA ILE A 42 -5.80 -7.52 -10.10
C ILE A 42 -7.00 -7.90 -10.98
N PRO A 43 -7.71 -6.92 -11.58
CA PRO A 43 -8.79 -7.22 -12.50
C PRO A 43 -8.30 -8.12 -13.65
N ALA A 44 -9.09 -9.12 -14.03
CA ALA A 44 -8.68 -10.15 -15.00
C ALA A 44 -8.12 -9.57 -16.32
N LYS A 45 -8.66 -8.43 -16.77
CA LYS A 45 -8.19 -7.69 -17.94
C LYS A 45 -6.74 -7.18 -17.86
N TYR A 46 -6.21 -6.94 -16.66
CA TYR A 46 -4.88 -6.37 -16.44
C TYR A 46 -3.86 -7.39 -15.91
N ARG A 47 -4.30 -8.58 -15.49
CA ARG A 47 -3.42 -9.70 -15.08
C ARG A 47 -2.28 -10.02 -16.08
N PRO A 48 -2.50 -10.09 -17.40
CA PRO A 48 -1.41 -10.38 -18.34
C PRO A 48 -0.40 -9.22 -18.49
N HIS A 49 -0.74 -8.01 -18.04
CA HIS A 49 0.13 -6.83 -18.06
C HIS A 49 0.69 -6.50 -16.67
N ALA A 50 0.31 -7.27 -15.65
CA ALA A 50 0.79 -7.07 -14.30
C ALA A 50 2.26 -7.50 -14.22
N LYS A 51 3.10 -6.60 -13.72
CA LYS A 51 4.50 -6.92 -13.43
C LYS A 51 4.63 -7.26 -11.96
N GLU A 52 5.19 -8.42 -11.68
CA GLU A 52 5.67 -8.80 -10.36
C GLU A 52 6.95 -7.99 -10.10
N LEU A 53 6.89 -7.11 -9.11
CA LEU A 53 8.01 -6.36 -8.59
C LEU A 53 8.73 -7.25 -7.58
N ASP A 54 9.73 -7.97 -8.07
CA ASP A 54 10.71 -8.60 -7.20
C ASP A 54 11.59 -7.47 -6.64
N ILE A 55 11.53 -7.24 -5.33
CA ILE A 55 12.29 -6.17 -4.67
C ILE A 55 13.72 -6.69 -4.43
N ALA A 56 14.39 -7.10 -5.49
CA ALA A 56 15.80 -7.46 -5.51
C ALA A 56 16.36 -7.09 -6.90
N ASP A 57 17.26 -6.11 -6.90
CA ASP A 57 18.12 -5.65 -8.00
C ASP A 57 17.50 -4.81 -9.16
N GLU A 58 17.94 -3.56 -9.19
CA GLU A 58 18.02 -2.63 -10.34
C GLU A 58 18.94 -3.16 -11.46
N PRO A 59 19.20 -2.45 -12.58
CA PRO A 59 18.33 -1.73 -13.54
C PRO A 59 18.63 -2.16 -15.01
N ALA A 60 17.71 -1.97 -15.99
CA ALA A 60 18.08 -1.65 -17.39
C ALA A 60 16.90 -1.49 -18.38
N ALA A 61 16.95 -0.35 -19.09
CA ALA A 61 16.85 -0.19 -20.55
C ALA A 61 15.55 -0.53 -21.33
N THR A 62 14.91 0.57 -21.78
CA THR A 62 14.68 0.96 -23.19
C THR A 62 14.37 -0.12 -24.24
N LYS A 63 13.22 0.02 -24.91
CA LYS A 63 12.94 -0.23 -26.35
C LYS A 63 11.49 0.25 -26.63
N GLY A 64 11.16 1.11 -27.60
CA GLY A 64 11.94 1.71 -28.68
C GLY A 64 11.16 2.87 -29.34
N ALA A 65 11.90 3.70 -30.08
CA ALA A 65 11.39 4.70 -31.02
C ALA A 65 11.51 4.19 -32.46
N PRO A 66 10.69 4.72 -33.40
CA PRO A 66 11.22 5.20 -34.69
C PRO A 66 10.79 6.64 -35.03
N PRO A 67 11.37 7.28 -36.08
CA PRO A 67 11.79 8.69 -36.03
C PRO A 67 11.02 9.71 -36.90
N ALA A 68 11.27 10.99 -36.58
CA ALA A 68 11.33 12.20 -37.43
C ALA A 68 10.06 12.78 -38.10
N ARG A 69 9.69 14.01 -37.70
CA ARG A 69 9.92 15.23 -38.50
C ARG A 69 9.79 16.52 -37.66
N PRO A 70 10.52 17.60 -38.02
CA PRO A 70 10.66 18.81 -37.22
C PRO A 70 9.70 19.91 -37.68
N VAL A 71 9.03 20.61 -36.75
CA VAL A 71 8.47 21.95 -37.02
C VAL A 71 8.69 22.85 -35.81
N MET A 72 9.68 23.73 -35.98
CA MET A 72 9.71 25.15 -35.61
C MET A 72 9.03 25.61 -34.31
N ARG A 73 9.89 26.02 -33.36
CA ARG A 73 9.66 27.06 -32.34
C ARG A 73 9.51 28.42 -33.07
N PRO A 74 8.75 29.44 -32.61
CA PRO A 74 8.89 29.96 -31.25
C PRO A 74 7.65 30.57 -30.57
N LEU A 75 7.42 30.18 -29.32
CA LEU A 75 6.96 31.15 -28.33
C LEU A 75 7.91 31.06 -27.14
N GLN A 76 8.64 32.15 -26.91
CA GLN A 76 9.19 32.46 -25.59
C GLN A 76 8.00 32.58 -24.64
N ALA A 77 7.67 31.50 -23.96
CA ALA A 77 7.01 31.58 -22.67
C ALA A 77 8.11 31.89 -21.63
N ALA A 78 7.81 32.86 -20.77
CA ALA A 78 8.59 33.33 -19.65
C ALA A 78 9.30 32.19 -18.86
N PRO A 79 10.41 32.47 -18.15
CA PRO A 79 11.02 31.47 -17.29
C PRO A 79 10.00 31.09 -16.20
N ALA A 80 9.39 29.90 -16.32
CA ALA A 80 8.68 29.29 -15.22
C ALA A 80 9.68 29.13 -14.07
N PRO A 81 9.42 29.67 -12.87
CA PRO A 81 10.28 29.41 -11.73
C PRO A 81 10.15 27.94 -11.35
N GLY A 82 11.27 27.22 -11.35
CA GLY A 82 11.35 25.87 -10.79
C GLY A 82 10.79 24.79 -11.71
N GLY A 83 11.62 24.30 -12.64
CA GLY A 83 11.36 23.00 -13.24
C GLY A 83 11.48 21.93 -12.16
N GLN A 84 10.36 21.49 -11.58
CA GLN A 84 10.37 20.29 -10.74
C GLN A 84 10.96 19.15 -11.57
N PRO A 85 11.95 18.41 -11.05
CA PRO A 85 12.39 17.18 -11.67
C PRO A 85 11.17 16.30 -11.95
N SER A 86 11.00 15.90 -13.21
CA SER A 86 9.87 15.07 -13.64
C SER A 86 9.86 13.70 -12.93
N SER A 87 11.00 13.29 -12.38
CA SER A 87 11.19 12.10 -11.58
C SER A 87 12.03 12.35 -10.32
N TYR A 88 11.63 11.73 -9.21
CA TYR A 88 12.35 11.69 -7.94
C TYR A 88 12.60 10.22 -7.59
N ALA A 89 13.86 9.85 -7.35
CA ALA A 89 14.29 8.47 -7.10
C ALA A 89 13.71 7.45 -8.12
N GLY A 90 13.72 7.81 -9.41
CA GLY A 90 13.20 6.96 -10.48
C GLY A 90 11.67 6.88 -10.60
N LYS A 91 10.91 7.56 -9.73
CA LYS A 91 9.43 7.60 -9.77
C LYS A 91 8.91 8.98 -10.20
N PRO A 92 7.86 9.08 -11.02
CA PRO A 92 7.35 10.36 -11.48
C PRO A 92 6.69 11.16 -10.34
N ALA A 93 6.71 12.49 -10.44
CA ALA A 93 6.10 13.39 -9.45
C ALA A 93 4.61 13.07 -9.17
N GLY A 94 3.87 12.64 -10.19
CA GLY A 94 2.46 12.23 -10.06
C GLY A 94 2.29 11.00 -9.17
N TRP A 95 3.18 10.01 -9.29
CA TRP A 95 3.13 8.79 -8.49
C TRP A 95 3.23 9.07 -6.98
N TRP A 96 4.10 10.01 -6.59
CA TRP A 96 4.23 10.40 -5.18
C TRP A 96 2.93 10.98 -4.65
N ARG A 97 2.32 11.93 -5.38
CA ARG A 97 1.06 12.56 -5.00
C ARG A 97 -0.06 11.53 -4.88
N ASP A 98 -0.19 10.65 -5.87
CA ASP A 98 -1.24 9.63 -5.90
C ASP A 98 -1.07 8.64 -4.75
N SER A 99 0.17 8.25 -4.43
CA SER A 99 0.48 7.35 -3.31
C SER A 99 0.12 7.96 -1.96
N PHE A 100 0.47 9.23 -1.72
CA PHE A 100 0.09 9.93 -0.49
C PHE A 100 -1.43 10.11 -0.40
N ALA A 101 -2.09 10.51 -1.49
CA ALA A 101 -3.53 10.70 -1.53
C ALA A 101 -4.29 9.39 -1.26
N MET A 102 -3.82 8.28 -1.82
CA MET A 102 -4.41 6.96 -1.62
C MET A 102 -4.30 6.51 -0.16
N LEU A 103 -3.10 6.53 0.42
CA LEU A 103 -2.89 6.10 1.82
C LEU A 103 -3.70 6.95 2.80
N ARG A 104 -3.78 8.27 2.59
CA ARG A 104 -4.61 9.15 3.41
C ARG A 104 -6.10 8.90 3.21
N GLY A 105 -6.51 8.61 1.97
CA GLY A 105 -7.90 8.25 1.65
C GLY A 105 -8.33 6.99 2.40
N GLU A 106 -7.51 5.94 2.36
CA GLU A 106 -7.77 4.68 3.08
C GLU A 106 -7.78 4.90 4.60
N LEU A 107 -6.80 5.63 5.12
CA LEU A 107 -6.73 5.98 6.54
C LEU A 107 -8.01 6.71 6.99
N LYS A 108 -8.43 7.74 6.25
CA LYS A 108 -9.63 8.51 6.56
C LYS A 108 -10.90 7.66 6.48
N ALA A 109 -10.99 6.77 5.49
CA ALA A 109 -12.11 5.85 5.36
C ALA A 109 -12.20 4.93 6.59
N LEU A 110 -11.10 4.32 7.00
CA LEU A 110 -11.04 3.45 8.18
C LEU A 110 -11.33 4.20 9.47
N GLU A 111 -10.74 5.39 9.68
CA GLU A 111 -11.01 6.22 10.84
C GLU A 111 -12.50 6.59 10.96
N SER A 112 -13.13 6.94 9.82
CA SER A 112 -14.56 7.27 9.79
C SER A 112 -15.46 6.07 10.09
N GLY A 113 -15.12 4.89 9.55
CA GLY A 113 -15.88 3.66 9.80
C GLY A 113 -15.68 3.11 11.22
N LEU A 114 -14.49 3.32 11.80
CA LEU A 114 -14.15 2.89 13.14
C LEU A 114 -15.02 3.58 14.19
N ALA A 115 -15.33 4.87 14.03
CA ALA A 115 -16.25 5.58 14.91
C ALA A 115 -17.64 4.93 14.94
N GLU A 116 -18.16 4.50 13.80
CA GLU A 116 -19.44 3.80 13.70
C GLU A 116 -19.40 2.43 14.39
N LYS A 117 -18.35 1.64 14.14
CA LYS A 117 -18.14 0.33 14.77
C LYS A 117 -17.98 0.44 16.28
N GLN A 118 -17.27 1.45 16.78
CA GLN A 118 -17.14 1.73 18.22
C GLN A 118 -18.49 2.06 18.87
N ASN A 119 -19.30 2.89 18.21
CA ASN A 119 -20.66 3.17 18.67
C ASN A 119 -21.53 1.91 18.70
N LYS A 120 -21.41 1.05 17.68
CA LYS A 120 -22.13 -0.21 17.61
C LYS A 120 -21.72 -1.18 18.71
N LEU A 121 -20.42 -1.29 18.96
CA LEU A 121 -19.86 -2.06 20.06
C LEU A 121 -20.39 -1.58 21.42
N ALA A 122 -20.44 -0.26 21.64
CA ALA A 122 -21.00 0.31 22.87
C ALA A 122 -22.49 -0.03 23.03
N GLU A 123 -23.27 0.02 21.94
CA GLU A 123 -24.67 -0.40 21.93
C GLU A 123 -24.84 -1.88 22.30
N LEU A 124 -24.05 -2.77 21.67
CA LEU A 124 -24.08 -4.21 21.95
C LEU A 124 -23.68 -4.52 23.40
N ARG A 125 -22.66 -3.84 23.92
CA ARG A 125 -22.23 -3.96 25.32
C ARG A 125 -23.35 -3.52 26.29
N ARG A 126 -24.06 -2.43 26.00
CA ARG A 126 -25.24 -2.00 26.80
C ARG A 126 -26.35 -3.04 26.76
N LYS A 127 -26.69 -3.57 25.58
CA LYS A 127 -27.72 -4.61 25.43
C LYS A 127 -27.37 -5.89 26.18
N ARG A 128 -26.07 -6.26 26.23
CA ARG A 128 -25.58 -7.43 26.97
C ARG A 128 -25.81 -7.33 28.48
N ILE A 129 -25.85 -6.12 29.05
CA ILE A 129 -26.17 -5.93 30.47
C ILE A 129 -27.61 -6.36 30.77
N ILE A 130 -28.51 -6.21 29.80
CA ILE A 130 -29.94 -6.52 29.93
C ILE A 130 -30.24 -7.97 29.53
N TYR A 131 -29.58 -8.48 28.47
CA TYR A 131 -29.79 -9.82 27.92
C TYR A 131 -28.48 -10.59 27.82
N THR A 132 -28.43 -11.79 28.42
CA THR A 132 -27.21 -12.61 28.54
C THR A 132 -27.20 -13.82 27.59
N ARG A 133 -27.65 -13.64 26.34
CA ARG A 133 -27.71 -14.76 25.38
C ARG A 133 -26.32 -15.03 24.79
N VAL A 134 -26.09 -16.27 24.34
CA VAL A 134 -24.83 -16.67 23.67
C VAL A 134 -24.57 -15.80 22.44
N GLN A 135 -25.62 -15.52 21.64
CA GLN A 135 -25.53 -14.70 20.43
C GLN A 135 -25.06 -13.26 20.73
N ASP A 136 -25.48 -12.68 21.84
CA ASP A 136 -25.07 -11.32 22.23
C ASP A 136 -23.56 -11.28 22.55
N ARG A 137 -23.02 -12.34 23.16
CA ARG A 137 -21.57 -12.47 23.42
C ARG A 137 -20.79 -12.60 22.11
N LEU A 138 -21.28 -13.41 21.18
CA LEU A 138 -20.65 -13.56 19.87
C LEU A 138 -20.63 -12.22 19.11
N ALA A 139 -21.75 -11.49 19.11
CA ALA A 139 -21.85 -10.19 18.45
C ALA A 139 -20.90 -9.13 19.06
N VAL A 140 -20.75 -9.11 20.39
CA VAL A 140 -19.77 -8.22 21.05
C VAL A 140 -18.34 -8.62 20.67
N ASN A 141 -18.03 -9.92 20.70
CA ASN A 141 -16.68 -10.39 20.37
C ASN A 141 -16.32 -10.17 18.90
N SER A 142 -17.26 -10.38 17.97
CA SER A 142 -17.04 -10.14 16.55
C SER A 142 -16.82 -8.65 16.27
N MET A 143 -17.69 -7.79 16.81
CA MET A 143 -17.54 -6.33 16.65
C MET A 143 -16.25 -5.82 17.30
N GLN A 144 -15.85 -6.38 18.45
CA GLN A 144 -14.56 -6.07 19.06
C GLN A 144 -13.38 -6.45 18.16
N ALA A 145 -13.45 -7.64 17.54
CA ALA A 145 -12.41 -8.11 16.64
C ALA A 145 -12.30 -7.20 15.40
N GLU A 146 -13.42 -6.80 14.82
CA GLU A 146 -13.45 -5.85 13.69
C GLU A 146 -12.84 -4.50 14.06
N VAL A 147 -13.22 -3.92 15.22
CA VAL A 147 -12.61 -2.66 15.69
C VAL A 147 -11.11 -2.82 15.85
N SER A 148 -10.64 -3.91 16.48
CA SER A 148 -9.19 -4.12 16.67
C SER A 148 -8.44 -4.33 15.35
N ALA A 149 -9.08 -4.97 14.35
CA ALA A 149 -8.49 -5.16 13.03
C ALA A 149 -8.33 -3.82 12.30
N ASP A 150 -9.35 -2.96 12.36
CA ASP A 150 -9.29 -1.61 11.80
C ASP A 150 -8.21 -0.75 12.49
N GLU A 151 -8.10 -0.81 13.82
CA GLU A 151 -7.07 -0.10 14.59
C GLU A 151 -5.65 -0.52 14.14
N LEU A 152 -5.43 -1.83 13.98
CA LEU A 152 -4.15 -2.36 13.48
C LEU A 152 -3.87 -1.91 12.04
N ARG A 153 -4.89 -1.91 11.17
CA ARG A 153 -4.73 -1.46 9.79
C ARG A 153 -4.42 0.04 9.72
N ILE A 154 -5.07 0.87 10.54
CA ILE A 154 -4.78 2.30 10.65
C ILE A 154 -3.32 2.50 11.08
N ALA A 155 -2.86 1.79 12.13
CA ALA A 155 -1.48 1.89 12.60
C ALA A 155 -0.47 1.51 11.50
N GLU A 156 -0.76 0.47 10.73
CA GLU A 156 0.07 0.06 9.60
C GLU A 156 0.10 1.12 8.48
N LEU A 157 -1.06 1.68 8.11
CA LEU A 157 -1.13 2.76 7.11
C LEU A 157 -0.38 4.01 7.56
N GLN A 158 -0.44 4.37 8.85
CA GLN A 158 0.33 5.47 9.41
C GLN A 158 1.83 5.23 9.28
N LYS A 159 2.28 4.01 9.57
CA LYS A 159 3.68 3.62 9.40
C LYS A 159 4.10 3.70 7.93
N GLN A 160 3.29 3.17 7.01
CA GLN A 160 3.56 3.25 5.57
C GLN A 160 3.65 4.69 5.08
N LEU A 161 2.80 5.58 5.58
CA LEU A 161 2.84 7.00 5.24
C LEU A 161 4.12 7.68 5.77
N ALA A 162 4.55 7.34 6.98
CA ALA A 162 5.81 7.82 7.54
C ALA A 162 7.02 7.30 6.75
N ASP A 163 7.00 6.04 6.33
CA ASP A 163 8.05 5.43 5.52
C ASP A 163 8.12 6.09 4.13
N LEU A 164 6.96 6.35 3.52
CA LEU A 164 6.86 7.07 2.25
C LEU A 164 7.39 8.51 2.38
N ASP A 165 7.12 9.21 3.48
CA ASP A 165 7.65 10.55 3.71
C ASP A 165 9.18 10.56 3.92
N ARG A 166 9.73 9.54 4.60
CA ARG A 166 11.18 9.36 4.70
C ARG A 166 11.82 9.14 3.32
N GLN A 167 11.24 8.29 2.49
CA GLN A 167 11.70 8.05 1.12
C GLN A 167 11.58 9.32 0.26
N ALA A 168 10.47 10.03 0.36
CA ALA A 168 10.24 11.28 -0.34
C ALA A 168 11.27 12.36 0.05
N THR A 169 11.61 12.45 1.34
CA THR A 169 12.63 13.37 1.85
C THR A 169 14.02 13.00 1.33
N GLN A 170 14.39 11.71 1.34
CA GLN A 170 15.66 11.23 0.77
C GLN A 170 15.75 11.48 -0.74
N ALA A 171 14.63 11.36 -1.44
CA ALA A 171 14.53 11.60 -2.88
C ALA A 171 14.44 13.09 -3.26
N GLY A 172 14.38 14.00 -2.29
CA GLY A 172 14.27 15.45 -2.54
C GLY A 172 12.90 15.90 -3.06
N VAL A 173 11.84 15.13 -2.80
CA VAL A 173 10.47 15.42 -3.24
C VAL A 173 9.94 16.66 -2.49
N PRO A 174 9.45 17.70 -3.18
CA PRO A 174 8.82 18.87 -2.57
C PRO A 174 7.65 18.51 -1.66
N SER A 175 7.43 19.27 -0.59
CA SER A 175 6.31 19.06 0.33
C SER A 175 4.94 19.22 -0.34
N GLU A 176 4.84 20.00 -1.42
CA GLU A 176 3.59 20.17 -2.19
C GLU A 176 3.07 18.86 -2.79
N LEU A 177 3.97 17.91 -3.12
CA LEU A 177 3.59 16.58 -3.61
C LEU A 177 3.26 15.61 -2.46
N ARG A 178 3.49 16.04 -1.22
CA ARG A 178 3.24 15.27 0.00
C ARG A 178 2.02 15.75 0.76
N GLN A 179 1.26 16.73 0.27
CA GLN A 179 0.03 17.23 0.91
C GLN A 179 -1.20 16.42 0.51
#